data_AF-A0A2D6UEE2-F1
#
_entry.id   AF-A0A2D6UEE2-F1
#
_cell.length_a   1.000
_cell.length_b   1.000
_cell.length_c   1.000
_cell.angle_alpha   90.00
_cell.angle_beta   90.00
_cell.angle_gamma   90.00
#
_symmetry.space_group_name_H-M   'P 1'
#
loop_
_entity.id
_entity.type
_entity.pdbx_description
1 polymer ?
#
loop_
_entity_poly.entity_id
_entity_poly.type
_entity_poly.pdbx_seq_one_letter_code
_entity_poly.pdbx_strand_id
1 'polypeptide(L)'
;MSDTAQNPAFDSTEVGRIDSSLRTPGLLFTISGAFWLFFSGLVGLFAMLKLVAPSLLDWIPFLTYGRVKAVAVNALTHGWATNVAFALVLWIMSRLSERAPDFDIRRYLVVPAGVVYNILVTLGILGIFWGEGRPFFLLEMPAQVGSGFMICFTPILVWSITDYCRRKRRSAFISQYYCLG
;
A
#
# COMPACT_ATOMS: atom_id res chain seq x y z
N MET A 1 -26.24 8.04 -40.23
CA MET A 1 -26.22 7.28 -38.97
C MET A 1 -25.16 6.19 -39.12
N SER A 2 -23.91 6.61 -39.26
CA SER A 2 -22.78 5.73 -39.58
C SER A 2 -22.12 5.28 -38.30
N ASP A 3 -22.34 4.02 -37.92
CA ASP A 3 -21.48 3.29 -37.01
C ASP A 3 -20.05 3.36 -37.56
N THR A 4 -19.25 4.27 -37.00
CA THR A 4 -17.81 4.26 -37.12
C THR A 4 -17.33 2.89 -36.67
N ALA A 5 -16.92 2.08 -37.64
CA ALA A 5 -16.21 0.84 -37.43
C ALA A 5 -15.08 1.09 -36.41
N GLN A 6 -15.30 0.63 -35.19
CA GLN A 6 -14.34 0.65 -34.10
C GLN A 6 -13.17 -0.25 -34.53
N ASN A 7 -12.08 0.39 -34.97
CA ASN A 7 -10.92 -0.29 -35.52
C ASN A 7 -10.23 -1.08 -34.38
N PRO A 8 -10.21 -2.43 -34.41
CA PRO A 8 -9.68 -3.25 -33.32
C PRO A 8 -8.18 -3.01 -33.05
N ALA A 9 -7.46 -2.43 -34.02
CA ALA A 9 -6.07 -2.01 -33.85
C ALA A 9 -5.90 -0.77 -32.96
N PHE A 10 -6.91 0.12 -32.88
CA PHE A 10 -6.85 1.30 -32.01
C PHE A 10 -7.13 0.95 -30.54
N ASP A 11 -8.06 0.02 -30.31
CA ASP A 11 -8.45 -0.44 -28.97
C ASP A 11 -7.32 -1.25 -28.29
N SER A 12 -6.67 -2.15 -29.03
CA SER A 12 -5.55 -2.96 -28.54
C SER A 12 -4.29 -2.15 -28.21
N THR A 13 -4.05 -1.04 -28.93
CA THR A 13 -2.90 -0.16 -28.68
C THR A 13 -3.11 0.75 -27.46
N GLU A 14 -4.32 1.25 -27.22
CA GLU A 14 -4.64 1.97 -25.97
C GLU A 14 -4.57 1.05 -24.75
N VAL A 15 -5.12 -0.16 -24.82
CA VAL A 15 -5.07 -1.16 -23.73
C VAL A 15 -3.62 -1.57 -23.42
N GLY A 16 -2.80 -1.82 -24.45
CA GLY A 16 -1.38 -2.15 -24.27
C GLY A 16 -0.57 -1.00 -23.64
N ARG A 17 -0.91 0.25 -23.96
CA ARG A 17 -0.29 1.43 -23.36
C ARG A 17 -0.69 1.58 -21.88
N ILE A 18 -1.95 1.32 -21.55
CA ILE A 18 -2.46 1.31 -20.17
C ILE A 18 -1.72 0.26 -19.32
N ASP A 19 -1.61 -0.98 -19.82
CA ASP A 19 -0.92 -2.08 -19.10
C ASP A 19 0.58 -1.80 -18.91
N SER A 20 1.26 -1.20 -19.90
CA SER A 20 2.65 -0.75 -19.78
C SER A 20 2.84 0.27 -18.63
N SER A 21 1.95 1.27 -18.56
CA SER A 21 1.96 2.33 -17.56
C SER A 21 1.74 1.82 -16.13
N LEU A 22 0.92 0.78 -16.01
CA LEU A 22 0.49 0.16 -14.76
C LEU A 22 1.56 -0.73 -14.15
N ARG A 23 2.37 -1.34 -15.02
CA ARG A 23 3.31 -2.37 -14.63
C ARG A 23 4.34 -1.85 -13.65
N THR A 24 4.89 -0.66 -13.89
CA THR A 24 5.94 -0.06 -13.06
C THR A 24 5.49 0.24 -11.62
N PRO A 25 4.44 1.05 -11.37
CA PRO A 25 3.98 1.32 -10.01
C PRO A 25 3.38 0.07 -9.35
N GLY A 26 2.63 -0.75 -10.09
CA GLY A 26 2.06 -1.99 -9.55
C GLY A 26 3.14 -2.97 -9.07
N LEU A 27 4.22 -3.18 -9.84
CA LEU A 27 5.34 -4.02 -9.42
C LEU A 27 6.03 -3.46 -8.17
N LEU A 28 6.29 -2.15 -8.13
CA LEU A 28 6.99 -1.54 -6.99
C LEU A 28 6.23 -1.76 -5.68
N PHE A 29 4.92 -1.53 -5.66
CA PHE A 29 4.09 -1.77 -4.49
C PHE A 29 3.98 -3.25 -4.13
N THR A 30 3.88 -4.13 -5.13
CA THR A 30 3.78 -5.58 -4.91
C THR A 30 5.09 -6.16 -4.37
N ILE A 31 6.23 -5.75 -4.90
CA ILE A 31 7.56 -6.17 -4.42
C ILE A 31 7.80 -5.63 -3.02
N SER A 32 7.48 -4.36 -2.75
CA SER A 32 7.58 -3.80 -1.41
C SER A 32 6.69 -4.55 -0.41
N GLY A 33 5.44 -4.82 -0.80
CA GLY A 33 4.53 -5.63 0.00
C GLY A 33 5.09 -7.03 0.30
N ALA A 34 5.63 -7.73 -0.71
CA ALA A 34 6.25 -9.04 -0.53
C ALA A 34 7.46 -9.00 0.41
N PHE A 35 8.29 -7.96 0.31
CA PHE A 35 9.41 -7.74 1.23
C PHE A 35 8.93 -7.57 2.68
N TRP A 36 7.92 -6.72 2.91
CA TRP A 36 7.35 -6.51 4.24
C TRP A 36 6.67 -7.75 4.80
N LEU A 37 6.04 -8.57 3.95
CA LEU A 37 5.46 -9.85 4.34
C LEU A 37 6.53 -10.82 4.83
N PHE A 38 7.62 -10.95 4.08
CA PHE A 38 8.74 -11.80 4.47
C PHE A 38 9.37 -11.32 5.79
N PHE A 39 9.60 -10.02 5.91
CA PHE A 39 10.13 -9.40 7.13
C PHE A 39 9.21 -9.65 8.33
N SER A 40 7.92 -9.37 8.20
CA SER A 40 6.93 -9.62 9.26
C SER A 40 6.86 -11.10 9.64
N GLY A 41 6.87 -12.01 8.67
CA GLY A 41 6.87 -13.46 8.92
C GLY A 41 8.09 -13.90 9.71
N LEU A 42 9.27 -13.36 9.38
CA LEU A 42 10.51 -13.64 10.10
C LEU A 42 10.44 -13.14 11.55
N VAL A 43 10.02 -11.88 11.77
CA VAL A 43 9.86 -11.32 13.12
C VAL A 43 8.77 -12.05 13.92
N GLY A 44 7.69 -12.45 13.27
CA GLY A 44 6.61 -13.25 13.86
C GLY A 44 7.10 -14.62 14.30
N LEU A 45 7.92 -15.30 13.49
CA LEU A 45 8.55 -16.56 13.85
C LEU A 45 9.46 -16.39 15.08
N PHE A 46 10.24 -15.31 15.13
CA PHE A 46 11.04 -14.99 16.32
C PHE A 46 10.19 -14.76 17.57
N ALA A 47 9.05 -14.07 17.45
CA ALA A 47 8.12 -13.90 18.57
C ALA A 47 7.59 -15.25 19.08
N MET A 48 7.27 -16.19 18.18
CA MET A 48 6.79 -17.52 18.54
C MET A 48 7.89 -18.36 19.21
N LEU A 49 9.13 -18.32 18.72
CA LEU A 49 10.26 -18.99 19.37
C LEU A 49 10.48 -18.48 20.79
N LYS A 50 10.32 -17.18 21.01
CA LYS A 50 10.49 -16.55 22.33
C LYS A 50 9.36 -16.90 23.31
N LEU A 51 8.17 -17.20 22.81
CA LEU A 51 7.05 -17.75 23.60
C LEU A 51 7.37 -19.13 24.17
N VAL A 52 8.05 -19.97 23.39
CA VAL A 52 8.40 -21.34 23.77
C VAL A 52 9.65 -21.38 24.65
N ALA A 53 10.65 -20.53 24.38
CA ALA A 53 11.90 -20.45 25.12
C ALA A 53 12.17 -18.99 25.57
N PRO A 54 11.68 -18.57 26.76
CA PRO A 54 11.81 -17.19 27.21
C PRO A 54 13.25 -16.76 27.50
N SER A 55 14.15 -17.70 27.81
CA SER A 55 15.59 -17.44 28.01
C SER A 55 16.34 -17.06 26.73
N LEU A 56 15.72 -17.20 25.55
CA LEU A 56 16.30 -16.80 24.27
C LEU A 56 16.27 -15.26 24.16
N LEU A 57 17.45 -14.63 24.20
CA LEU A 57 17.67 -13.18 24.08
C LEU A 57 17.15 -12.34 25.27
N ASP A 58 17.36 -12.78 26.52
CA ASP A 58 17.14 -11.94 27.71
C ASP A 58 18.18 -10.82 27.88
N TRP A 59 19.31 -10.92 27.17
CA TRP A 59 20.42 -9.95 27.25
C TRP A 59 20.23 -8.71 26.37
N ILE A 60 19.20 -8.65 25.52
CA ILE A 60 18.87 -7.48 24.68
C ILE A 60 17.54 -6.86 25.14
N PRO A 61 17.55 -5.69 25.83
CA PRO A 61 16.33 -5.02 26.29
C PRO A 61 15.43 -4.52 25.14
N PHE A 62 15.97 -4.45 23.92
CA PHE A 62 15.21 -4.08 22.71
C PHE A 62 14.35 -5.22 22.15
N LEU A 63 14.63 -6.47 22.50
CA LEU A 63 13.95 -7.67 21.93
C LEU A 63 12.99 -8.34 22.91
N THR A 64 12.31 -7.57 23.75
CA THR A 64 11.24 -8.11 24.61
C THR A 64 10.09 -8.67 23.77
N TYR A 65 9.49 -9.77 24.21
CA TYR A 65 8.40 -10.46 23.49
C TYR A 65 7.27 -9.50 23.05
N GLY A 66 6.84 -8.58 23.93
CA GLY A 66 5.81 -7.58 23.61
C GLY A 66 6.19 -6.65 22.45
N ARG A 67 7.46 -6.21 22.38
CA ARG A 67 7.97 -5.34 21.30
C ARG A 67 8.09 -6.07 19.98
N VAL A 68 8.61 -7.30 20.01
CA VAL A 68 8.78 -8.13 18.79
C VAL A 68 7.41 -8.48 18.19
N LYS A 69 6.43 -8.84 19.04
CA LYS A 69 5.04 -9.07 18.61
C LYS A 69 4.42 -7.81 17.99
N ALA A 70 4.59 -6.66 18.65
CA ALA A 70 4.13 -5.37 18.15
C ALA A 70 4.73 -5.05 16.77
N VAL A 71 6.04 -5.17 16.61
CA VAL A 71 6.72 -4.96 15.32
C VAL A 71 6.18 -5.90 14.24
N ALA A 72 6.00 -7.19 14.55
CA ALA A 72 5.51 -8.16 13.57
C ALA A 72 4.11 -7.82 13.04
N VAL A 73 3.17 -7.48 13.94
CA VAL A 73 1.79 -7.12 13.56
C VAL A 73 1.75 -5.81 12.79
N ASN A 74 2.48 -4.79 13.24
CA ASN A 74 2.52 -3.50 12.56
C ASN A 74 3.19 -3.58 11.18
N ALA A 75 4.28 -4.35 11.05
CA ALA A 75 4.92 -4.61 9.76
C ALA A 75 4.01 -5.40 8.80
N LEU A 76 3.22 -6.34 9.32
CA LEU A 76 2.26 -7.10 8.51
C LEU A 76 1.15 -6.19 7.97
N THR A 77 0.52 -5.42 8.85
CA THR A 77 -0.65 -4.61 8.47
C THR A 77 -0.23 -3.41 7.63
N HIS A 78 0.65 -2.56 8.16
CA HIS A 78 1.02 -1.31 7.49
C HIS A 78 2.06 -1.52 6.39
N GLY A 79 2.97 -2.49 6.56
CA GLY A 79 3.98 -2.80 5.55
C GLY A 79 3.41 -3.63 4.39
N TRP A 80 2.79 -4.77 4.66
CA TRP A 80 2.29 -5.63 3.58
C TRP A 80 0.87 -5.26 3.13
N ALA A 81 -0.12 -5.29 4.03
CA ALA A 81 -1.53 -5.21 3.63
C ALA A 81 -1.85 -3.88 2.94
N THR A 82 -1.32 -2.76 3.43
CA THR A 82 -1.55 -1.45 2.81
C THR A 82 -0.85 -1.30 1.45
N ASN A 83 0.37 -1.80 1.29
CA ASN A 83 1.06 -1.78 -0.02
C ASN A 83 0.30 -2.61 -1.07
N VAL A 84 -0.23 -3.78 -0.68
CA VAL A 84 -1.08 -4.61 -1.56
C VAL A 84 -2.41 -3.91 -1.87
N ALA A 85 -3.04 -3.28 -0.87
CA ALA A 85 -4.27 -2.52 -1.07
C ALA A 85 -4.05 -1.37 -2.07
N PHE A 86 -2.95 -0.62 -1.97
CA PHE A 86 -2.61 0.42 -2.94
C PHE A 86 -2.40 -0.14 -4.35
N ALA A 87 -1.66 -1.24 -4.49
CA ALA A 87 -1.48 -1.90 -5.77
C ALA A 87 -2.82 -2.34 -6.40
N LEU A 88 -3.72 -2.89 -5.59
CA LEU A 88 -5.04 -3.36 -6.01
C LEU A 88 -5.95 -2.21 -6.43
N VAL A 89 -6.05 -1.14 -5.62
CA VAL A 89 -6.83 0.06 -5.97
C VAL A 89 -6.30 0.69 -7.26
N LEU A 90 -4.98 0.80 -7.40
CA LEU A 90 -4.32 1.29 -8.60
C LEU A 90 -4.64 0.44 -9.84
N TRP A 91 -4.72 -0.88 -9.67
CA TRP A 91 -5.02 -1.82 -10.75
C TRP A 91 -6.50 -1.81 -11.12
N ILE A 92 -7.41 -1.94 -10.17
CA ILE A 92 -8.86 -1.92 -10.40
C ILE A 92 -9.29 -0.60 -11.03
N MET A 93 -8.81 0.53 -10.50
CA MET A 93 -9.20 1.85 -11.00
C MET A 93 -8.77 2.03 -12.46
N SER A 94 -7.55 1.61 -12.81
CA SER A 94 -7.06 1.71 -14.18
C SER A 94 -7.79 0.82 -15.19
N ARG A 95 -8.22 -0.38 -14.77
CA ARG A 95 -8.98 -1.31 -15.61
C ARG A 95 -10.38 -0.81 -15.89
N LEU A 96 -10.96 -0.07 -14.95
CA LEU A 96 -12.36 0.31 -15.01
C LEU A 96 -12.62 1.72 -15.57
N SER A 97 -11.62 2.60 -15.50
CA SER A 97 -11.70 3.94 -16.08
C SER A 97 -11.62 3.96 -17.62
N GLU A 98 -11.24 2.84 -18.28
CA GLU A 98 -11.13 2.66 -19.75
C GLU A 98 -10.49 3.87 -20.46
N ARG A 99 -9.59 4.57 -19.77
CA ARG A 99 -8.95 5.79 -20.23
C ARG A 99 -7.46 5.57 -20.10
N ALA A 100 -6.74 5.87 -21.18
CA ALA A 100 -5.29 6.03 -21.10
C ALA A 100 -5.02 7.06 -19.99
N PRO A 101 -4.34 6.68 -18.90
CA PRO A 101 -4.12 7.59 -17.80
C PRO A 101 -3.35 8.80 -18.32
N ASP A 102 -3.76 10.01 -17.89
CA ASP A 102 -2.91 11.18 -17.97
C ASP A 102 -1.66 10.86 -17.14
N PHE A 103 -0.61 10.42 -17.84
CA PHE A 103 0.58 9.78 -17.28
C PHE A 103 1.28 10.64 -16.21
N ASP A 104 1.09 11.95 -16.27
CA ASP A 104 1.75 12.89 -15.38
C ASP A 104 1.17 12.83 -13.95
N ILE A 105 -0.14 12.95 -13.76
CA ILE A 105 -0.70 13.13 -12.40
C ILE A 105 -0.46 11.90 -11.53
N ARG A 106 -0.63 10.70 -12.09
CA ARG A 106 -0.46 9.45 -11.34
C ARG A 106 1.00 9.20 -10.95
N ARG A 107 1.94 9.47 -11.86
CA ARG A 107 3.37 9.28 -11.61
C ARG A 107 3.92 10.32 -10.63
N TYR A 108 3.47 11.57 -10.75
CA TYR A 108 3.93 12.67 -9.89
C TYR A 108 3.30 12.68 -8.50
N LEU A 109 2.09 12.11 -8.32
CA LEU A 109 1.41 12.14 -7.02
C LEU A 109 1.48 10.80 -6.27
N VAL A 110 1.23 9.68 -6.93
CA VAL A 110 1.05 8.38 -6.24
C VAL A 110 2.39 7.72 -5.91
N VAL A 111 3.35 7.75 -6.84
CA VAL A 111 4.67 7.13 -6.63
C VAL A 111 5.42 7.77 -5.46
N PRO A 112 5.62 9.10 -5.39
CA PRO A 112 6.29 9.70 -4.24
C PRO A 112 5.50 9.52 -2.94
N ALA A 113 4.16 9.61 -2.96
CA ALA A 113 3.35 9.33 -1.78
C ALA A 113 3.58 7.90 -1.24
N GLY A 114 3.68 6.92 -2.14
CA GLY A 114 3.99 5.53 -1.80
C GLY A 114 5.41 5.32 -1.26
N VAL A 115 6.40 6.04 -1.81
CA VAL A 115 7.78 6.01 -1.28
C VAL A 115 7.83 6.61 0.12
N VAL A 116 7.21 7.78 0.31
CA VAL A 116 7.12 8.43 1.63
C VAL A 116 6.38 7.53 2.62
N TYR A 117 5.33 6.83 2.18
CA TYR A 117 4.63 5.84 3.01
C TYR A 117 5.54 4.71 3.47
N ASN A 118 6.35 4.12 2.57
CA ASN A 118 7.30 3.07 2.96
C ASN A 118 8.37 3.60 3.94
N ILE A 119 8.82 4.85 3.77
CA ILE A 119 9.73 5.51 4.74
C ILE A 119 9.03 5.66 6.11
N LEU A 120 7.79 6.12 6.13
CA LEU A 120 6.99 6.21 7.37
C LEU A 120 6.83 4.86 8.07
N VAL A 121 6.58 3.78 7.33
CA VAL A 121 6.51 2.41 7.90
C VAL A 121 7.86 2.03 8.52
N THR A 122 8.99 2.28 7.84
CA THR A 122 10.31 2.00 8.42
C THR A 122 10.57 2.79 9.70
N LEU A 123 10.24 4.09 9.72
CA LEU A 123 10.39 4.95 10.90
C LEU A 123 9.48 4.51 12.06
N GLY A 124 8.25 4.06 11.75
CA GLY A 124 7.33 3.49 12.74
C GLY A 124 7.87 2.24 13.42
N ILE A 125 8.43 1.33 12.63
CA ILE A 125 9.05 0.10 13.15
C ILE A 125 10.30 0.43 13.99
N LEU A 126 11.15 1.36 13.53
CA LEU A 126 12.31 1.83 14.28
C LEU A 126 11.90 2.49 15.60
N GLY A 127 10.82 3.27 15.63
CA GLY A 127 10.28 3.87 16.85
C GLY A 127 9.77 2.84 17.86
N ILE A 128 9.14 1.75 17.40
CA ILE A 128 8.76 0.64 18.27
C ILE A 128 10.00 -0.05 18.85
N PHE A 129 11.06 -0.24 18.04
CA PHE A 129 12.34 -0.74 18.54
C PHE A 129 12.93 0.18 19.61
N TRP A 130 12.89 1.50 19.42
CA TRP A 130 13.41 2.47 20.40
C TRP A 130 12.57 2.57 21.69
N GLY A 131 11.40 1.91 21.73
CA GLY A 131 10.55 1.85 22.92
C GLY A 131 9.51 2.96 23.00
N GLU A 132 9.28 3.74 21.94
CA GLU A 132 8.22 4.75 21.85
C GLU A 132 6.85 4.14 21.51
N GLY A 133 6.63 2.90 21.94
CA GLY A 133 5.43 2.12 21.65
C GLY A 133 4.22 2.62 22.44
N ARG A 134 3.07 2.76 21.77
CA ARG A 134 1.78 3.07 22.42
C ARG A 134 1.03 1.79 22.79
N PRO A 135 0.12 1.81 23.78
CA PRO A 135 -0.61 0.62 24.23
C PRO A 135 -1.78 0.20 23.32
N PHE A 136 -2.07 0.96 22.26
CA PHE A 136 -3.21 0.70 21.38
C PHE A 136 -2.85 -0.30 20.28
N PHE A 137 -3.56 -1.43 20.24
CA PHE A 137 -3.41 -2.42 19.18
C PHE A 137 -3.56 -1.79 17.79
N LEU A 138 -2.67 -2.11 16.84
CA LEU A 138 -2.53 -1.51 15.50
C LEU A 138 -2.06 -0.04 15.42
N LEU A 139 -2.04 0.68 16.54
CA LEU A 139 -1.57 2.08 16.66
C LEU A 139 -0.36 2.18 17.59
N GLU A 140 0.38 1.09 17.75
CA GLU A 140 1.52 0.98 18.67
C GLU A 140 2.71 1.84 18.19
N MET A 141 2.70 2.29 16.93
CA MET A 141 3.70 3.21 16.38
C MET A 141 3.64 4.61 17.05
N PRO A 142 4.75 5.38 17.01
CA PRO A 142 4.79 6.73 17.55
C PRO A 142 3.71 7.64 16.94
N ALA A 143 3.26 8.64 17.72
CA ALA A 143 2.21 9.58 17.34
C ALA A 143 2.45 10.22 15.97
N GLN A 144 3.70 10.60 15.76
CA GLN A 144 4.21 11.31 14.60
C GLN A 144 4.05 10.46 13.33
N VAL A 145 4.25 9.15 13.46
CA VAL A 145 4.08 8.20 12.36
C VAL A 145 2.61 7.96 12.08
N GLY A 146 1.78 7.86 13.12
CA GLY A 146 0.32 7.77 12.99
C GLY A 146 -0.28 8.97 12.23
N SER A 147 0.11 10.20 12.57
CA SER A 147 -0.29 11.40 11.83
C SER A 147 0.30 11.45 10.41
N GLY A 148 1.53 10.95 10.24
CA GLY A 148 2.18 10.87 8.94
C GLY A 148 1.45 9.97 7.95
N PHE A 149 0.87 8.85 8.42
CA PHE A 149 0.04 8.00 7.58
C PHE A 149 -1.17 8.75 7.02
N MET A 150 -1.88 9.54 7.83
CA MET A 150 -3.04 10.32 7.35
C MET A 150 -2.65 11.29 6.23
N ILE A 151 -1.49 11.93 6.35
CA ILE A 151 -0.95 12.85 5.34
C ILE A 151 -0.63 12.09 4.04
N CYS A 152 -0.06 10.88 4.11
CA CYS A 152 0.21 10.04 2.95
C CYS A 152 -1.05 9.46 2.29
N PHE A 153 -2.09 9.14 3.06
CA PHE A 153 -3.35 8.64 2.52
C PHE A 153 -4.13 9.70 1.75
N THR A 154 -4.04 10.97 2.16
CA THR A 154 -4.76 12.09 1.54
C THR A 154 -4.51 12.24 0.03
N PRO A 155 -3.26 12.32 -0.48
CA PRO A 155 -3.02 12.44 -1.93
C PRO A 155 -3.44 11.19 -2.72
N ILE A 156 -3.37 10.00 -2.11
CA ILE A 156 -3.81 8.75 -2.74
C ILE A 156 -5.34 8.74 -2.87
N LEU A 157 -6.07 9.17 -1.84
CA LEU A 157 -7.52 9.35 -1.87
C LEU A 157 -7.95 10.42 -2.87
N VAL A 158 -7.31 11.59 -2.86
CA VAL A 158 -7.59 12.69 -3.80
C VAL A 158 -7.39 12.23 -5.24
N TRP A 159 -6.33 11.45 -5.51
CA TRP A 159 -6.12 10.85 -6.82
C TRP A 159 -7.24 9.87 -7.19
N SER A 160 -7.59 8.93 -6.31
CA SER A 160 -8.65 7.95 -6.56
C SER A 160 -10.01 8.61 -6.84
N ILE A 161 -10.35 9.67 -6.09
CA ILE A 161 -11.58 10.44 -6.31
C ILE A 161 -11.53 11.19 -7.65
N THR A 162 -10.40 11.82 -7.97
CA THR A 162 -10.24 12.56 -9.23
C THR A 162 -10.35 11.63 -10.44
N ASP A 163 -9.78 10.43 -10.35
CA ASP A 163 -9.90 9.41 -11.40
C ASP A 163 -11.35 8.95 -11.57
N TYR A 164 -12.04 8.70 -10.45
CA TYR A 164 -13.47 8.36 -10.45
C TYR A 164 -14.35 9.46 -11.06
N CYS A 165 -14.07 10.73 -10.78
CA CYS A 165 -14.81 11.87 -11.35
C CYS A 165 -14.56 12.05 -12.86
N ARG A 166 -13.42 11.62 -13.39
CA ARG A 166 -13.01 11.82 -14.80
C ARG A 166 -13.25 10.60 -15.71
N ARG A 167 -13.95 9.58 -15.20
CA ARG A 167 -14.25 8.32 -15.90
C ARG A 167 -15.05 8.53 -17.20
N LYS A 168 -14.72 7.79 -18.26
CA LYS A 168 -15.40 7.85 -19.57
C LYS A 168 -16.80 7.20 -19.55
N ARG A 169 -17.02 6.12 -18.78
CA ARG A 169 -18.32 5.43 -18.67
C ARG A 169 -19.22 6.04 -17.60
N ARG A 170 -20.53 6.16 -17.89
CA ARG A 170 -21.54 6.79 -17.02
C ARG A 170 -22.03 5.89 -15.88
N SER A 171 -21.99 4.55 -16.01
CA SER A 171 -22.37 3.59 -14.96
C SER A 171 -21.17 3.17 -14.12
N ALA A 172 -21.23 3.40 -12.80
CA ALA A 172 -20.17 3.01 -11.88
C ALA A 172 -20.35 1.53 -11.50
N PHE A 173 -19.27 0.76 -11.46
CA PHE A 173 -19.35 -0.62 -10.97
C PHE A 173 -19.31 -0.63 -9.45
N ILE A 174 -19.97 -1.62 -8.85
CA ILE A 174 -20.08 -1.79 -7.39
C ILE A 174 -18.69 -1.87 -6.73
N SER A 175 -17.71 -2.46 -7.41
CA SER A 175 -16.32 -2.55 -6.94
C SER A 175 -15.64 -1.17 -6.73
N GLN A 176 -16.07 -0.11 -7.42
CA GLN A 176 -15.51 1.23 -7.22
C GLN A 176 -15.95 1.83 -5.89
N TYR A 177 -17.17 1.54 -5.43
CA TYR A 177 -17.65 2.01 -4.14
C TYR A 177 -16.84 1.38 -3.00
N TYR A 178 -16.51 0.09 -3.09
CA TYR A 178 -15.65 -0.58 -2.10
C TYR A 178 -14.19 -0.11 -2.13
N CYS A 179 -13.73 0.51 -3.22
CA CYS A 179 -12.38 1.09 -3.28
C CYS A 179 -12.34 2.55 -2.78
N LEU A 180 -13.49 3.23 -2.72
CA LEU A 180 -13.61 4.64 -2.34
C LEU A 180 -14.11 4.85 -0.90
N GLY A 181 -14.93 3.93 -0.38
CA GLY A 181 -15.43 3.92 1.00
C GLY A 181 -14.49 3.15 1.93
#